data_AF-A0A1B8Y123-F1
#
_entry.id   AF-A0A1B8Y123-F1
#
_cell.length_a   1.000
_cell.length_b   1.000
_cell.length_c   1.000
_cell.angle_alpha   90.00
_cell.angle_beta   90.00
_cell.angle_gamma   90.00
#
_symmetry.space_group_name_H-M   'P 1'
#
loop_
_entity.id
_entity.type
_entity.pdbx_description
1 polymer ?
#
loop_
_entity_poly.entity_id
_entity_poly.type
_entity_poly.pdbx_seq_one_letter_code
_entity_poly.pdbx_strand_id
1 'polypeptide(L)' 'KHDNIETPLPRKRSCRRIRISLDFEAGDLSFYELSEPIRHLHTFTASFTEPLHGAFYVYWDCDWVKIIS' A
#
# COMPACT_ATOMS: atom_id res chain seq x y z
N LYS A 1 6.88 4.69 -3.06
CA LYS A 1 8.14 4.87 -3.83
C LYS A 1 8.54 3.52 -4.38
N HIS A 2 8.87 3.45 -5.66
CA HIS A 2 9.37 2.25 -6.34
C HIS A 2 10.41 2.69 -7.37
N ASP A 3 11.54 1.98 -7.50
CA ASP A 3 12.64 2.33 -8.41
C ASP A 3 13.13 3.78 -8.31
N ASN A 4 13.21 4.26 -7.07
CA ASN A 4 13.53 5.65 -6.75
C ASN A 4 12.54 6.71 -7.28
N ILE A 5 11.39 6.29 -7.80
CA ILE A 5 10.31 7.14 -8.31
C ILE A 5 9.21 7.27 -7.25
N GLU A 6 8.77 8.50 -7.01
CA GLU A 6 7.67 8.82 -6.12
C GLU A 6 6.40 9.13 -6.92
N THR A 7 5.32 8.43 -6.59
CA THR A 7 3.99 8.69 -7.17
C THR A 7 3.19 9.55 -6.20
N PRO A 8 2.87 10.81 -6.53
CA PRO A 8 2.08 11.66 -5.65
C PRO A 8 0.64 11.14 -5.57
N LEU A 9 0.12 10.96 -4.35
CA LEU A 9 -1.26 10.56 -4.12
C LEU A 9 -2.16 11.78 -3.89
N PRO A 10 -3.45 11.73 -4.28
CA PRO A 10 -4.38 12.82 -4.04
C PRO A 10 -4.54 13.12 -2.54
N ARG A 11 -4.20 14.34 -2.11
CA ARG A 11 -4.34 14.81 -0.71
C ARG A 11 -5.83 14.81 -0.32
N LYS A 12 -6.19 13.96 0.63
CA LYS A 12 -7.50 13.96 1.31
C LYS A 12 -7.31 13.55 2.76
N ARG A 13 -8.37 13.67 3.58
CA ARG A 13 -8.34 13.43 5.03
C ARG A 13 -7.62 12.12 5.35
N SER A 14 -6.79 12.14 6.39
CA SER A 14 -6.01 11.00 6.84
C SER A 14 -6.92 9.86 7.30
N CYS A 15 -7.00 8.77 6.53
CA CYS A 15 -7.41 7.49 7.08
C CYS A 15 -6.20 6.81 7.73
N ARG A 16 -6.44 6.13 8.86
CA ARG A 16 -5.41 5.38 9.59
C ARG A 16 -5.31 3.91 9.16
N ARG A 17 -6.14 3.47 8.22
CA ARG A 17 -6.24 2.07 7.83
C ARG A 17 -6.13 1.92 6.31
N ILE A 18 -5.17 1.12 5.90
CA ILE A 18 -4.87 0.80 4.51
C ILE A 18 -5.12 -0.70 4.31
N ARG A 19 -5.67 -1.07 3.16
CA ARG A 19 -5.69 -2.45 2.66
C ARG A 19 -4.66 -2.56 1.55
N ILE A 20 -3.93 -3.66 1.56
CA ILE A 20 -3.00 -4.06 0.51
C ILE A 20 -3.56 -5.35 -0.09
N SER A 21 -3.69 -5.40 -1.42
CA SER A 21 -4.18 -6.55 -2.17
C SER A 21 -3.13 -6.97 -3.18
N LEU A 22 -2.80 -8.26 -3.20
CA LEU A 22 -1.87 -8.85 -4.15
C LEU A 22 -2.61 -9.87 -5.01
N ASP A 23 -2.59 -9.65 -6.32
CA ASP A 23 -2.89 -10.66 -7.32
C ASP A 23 -1.56 -11.05 -7.98
N PHE A 24 -0.98 -12.17 -7.53
CA PHE A 24 0.35 -12.59 -7.95
C PHE A 24 0.36 -13.02 -9.42
N GLU A 25 -0.68 -13.73 -9.86
CA GLU A 25 -0.79 -14.25 -11.22
C GLU A 25 -1.07 -13.14 -12.24
N ALA A 26 -1.93 -12.17 -11.89
CA ALA A 26 -2.16 -10.99 -12.73
C ALA A 26 -0.99 -10.00 -12.68
N GLY A 27 -0.15 -10.07 -11.64
CA GLY A 27 0.97 -9.14 -11.44
C GLY A 27 0.56 -7.81 -10.81
N ASP A 28 -0.58 -7.75 -10.12
CA ASP A 28 -1.13 -6.51 -9.58
C ASP A 28 -0.96 -6.41 -8.04
N LEU A 29 -0.34 -5.32 -7.60
CA LEU A 29 -0.26 -4.94 -6.19
C LEU A 29 -1.00 -3.62 -5.96
N SER A 30 -2.17 -3.71 -5.33
CA SER A 30 -3.11 -2.59 -5.17
C SER A 30 -3.23 -2.10 -3.72
N PHE A 31 -3.24 -0.78 -3.55
CA PHE A 31 -3.35 -0.10 -2.27
C PHE A 31 -4.68 0.63 -2.18
N TYR A 32 -5.37 0.46 -1.05
CA TYR A 32 -6.66 1.09 -0.80
C TYR A 32 -6.68 1.78 0.55
N GLU A 33 -7.30 2.94 0.60
CA GLU A 33 -7.69 3.60 1.83
C GLU A 33 -9.04 3.07 2.29
N LEU A 34 -9.09 2.52 3.50
CA LEU A 34 -10.34 2.02 4.10
C LEU A 34 -11.12 3.16 4.76
N SER A 35 -11.44 4.19 3.97
CA SER A 35 -12.36 5.28 4.29
C SER A 35 -13.81 4.92 3.93
N GLU A 36 -14.74 5.85 4.15
CA GLU A 36 -16.10 5.78 3.64
C GLU A 36 -16.32 6.94 2.63
N PRO A 37 -16.40 6.67 1.31
CA PRO A 37 -16.25 5.37 0.65
C PRO A 37 -14.80 4.85 0.64
N ILE A 38 -14.61 3.54 0.41
CA ILE A 38 -13.27 2.96 0.18
C ILE A 38 -12.68 3.60 -1.07
N ARG A 39 -11.42 4.03 -0.98
CA ARG A 39 -10.73 4.71 -2.07
C ARG A 39 -9.55 3.89 -2.56
N HIS A 40 -9.50 3.61 -3.85
CA HIS A 40 -8.29 3.11 -4.51
C HIS A 40 -7.22 4.20 -4.52
N LEU A 41 -6.00 3.86 -4.09
CA LEU A 41 -4.87 4.79 -4.04
C LEU A 41 -3.96 4.61 -5.25
N HIS A 42 -3.50 3.38 -5.47
CA HIS A 42 -2.57 3.07 -6.53
C HIS A 42 -2.50 1.55 -6.79
N THR A 43 -2.13 1.17 -8.02
CA THR A 43 -1.79 -0.20 -8.40
C THR A 43 -0.43 -0.18 -9.07
N PHE A 44 0.48 -1.04 -8.61
CA PHE A 44 1.68 -1.39 -9.37
C PHE A 44 1.39 -2.66 -10.15
N THR A 45 1.78 -2.68 -11.41
CA THR A 45 1.69 -3.86 -12.28
C THR A 45 3.11 -4.31 -12.62
N ALA A 46 3.45 -5.54 -12.28
CA ALA A 46 4.75 -6.14 -12.53
C ALA A 46 4.65 -7.66 -12.61
N SER A 47 5.53 -8.30 -13.38
CA SER A 47 5.70 -9.76 -13.35
C SER A 47 6.56 -10.14 -12.15
N PHE A 48 5.94 -10.59 -11.06
CA PHE A 48 6.67 -11.02 -9.86
C PHE A 48 7.39 -12.33 -10.13
N THR A 49 8.70 -12.35 -9.91
CA THR A 49 9.55 -13.54 -10.15
C THR A 49 9.71 -14.41 -8.90
N GLU A 50 9.40 -13.86 -7.73
CA GLU A 50 9.58 -14.49 -6.42
C GLU A 50 8.47 -14.05 -5.45
N PRO A 51 8.21 -14.82 -4.36
CA PRO A 51 7.25 -14.43 -3.34
C PRO A 51 7.53 -13.04 -2.74
N LEU A 52 6.48 -12.28 -2.50
CA LEU A 52 6.58 -10.97 -1.87
C LEU A 52 6.48 -11.07 -0.35
N HIS A 53 7.29 -10.27 0.35
CA HIS A 53 7.23 -10.12 1.80
C HIS A 53 6.67 -8.74 2.17
N GLY A 54 5.82 -8.70 3.20
CA GLY A 54 5.33 -7.44 3.74
C GLY A 54 6.44 -6.65 4.43
N ALA A 55 6.62 -5.39 4.06
CA ALA A 55 7.57 -4.47 4.68
C ALA A 55 6.85 -3.21 5.17
N PHE A 56 7.29 -2.70 6.33
CA PHE A 56 6.73 -1.52 6.96
C PHE A 56 7.84 -0.57 7.36
N TYR A 57 7.62 0.73 7.15
CA TYR A 57 8.55 1.78 7.54
C TYR A 57 7.87 2.69 8.56
N VAL A 58 8.48 2.79 9.74
CA VAL A 58 8.03 3.59 10.89
C VAL A 58 9.13 4.62 11.13
N TYR A 59 8.80 5.91 11.06
CA TYR A 59 9.81 6.97 11.05
C TYR A 59 9.97 7.64 12.43
N TRP A 60 8.86 7.93 13.10
CA TRP A 60 8.88 8.62 14.40
C TRP A 60 8.75 7.64 15.56
N ASP A 61 9.34 7.97 16.71
CA ASP A 61 9.32 7.14 17.92
C ASP A 61 7.89 6.85 18.46
N CYS A 62 6.92 7.71 18.13
CA CYS A 62 5.52 7.56 18.52
C CYS A 62 4.64 6.86 17.48
N ASP A 63 5.19 6.46 16.34
CA ASP A 63 4.44 5.77 15.29
C ASP A 63 4.39 4.25 15.55
N TRP A 64 3.31 3.61 15.10
CA TRP A 64 3.15 2.16 15.19
C TRP A 64 2.32 1.64 14.02
N VAL A 65 2.55 0.38 13.68
CA VAL A 65 1.74 -0.38 12.72
C VAL A 65 1.12 -1.55 13.45
N LYS A 66 -0.19 -1.73 13.29
CA LYS A 66 -0.90 -2.93 13.73
C LYS A 66 -1.41 -3.67 12.51
N ILE A 67 -1.00 -4.92 12.37
CA ILE A 67 -1.54 -5.83 11.38
C ILE A 67 -2.89 -6.32 11.91
N ILE A 68 -3.92 -6.23 11.07
CA ILE A 68 -5.27 -6.70 11.36
C ILE A 68 -5.55 -7.78 10.32
N SER A 69 -5.60 -9.04 10.76
CA SER A 69 -5.98 -10.19 9.95
C SER A 69 -7.48 -10.44 10.04
#